data_AF-A0A383AK44-F1
#
_entry.id   AF-A0A383AK44-F1
#
_cell.length_a   1.000
_cell.length_b   1.000
_cell.length_c   1.000
_cell.angle_alpha   90.00
_cell.angle_beta   90.00
_cell.angle_gamma   90.00
#
_symmetry.space_group_name_H-M   'P 1'
#
loop_
_entity.id
_entity.type
_entity.pdbx_description
1 polymer ?
#
loop_
_entity_poly.entity_id
_entity_poly.type
_entity_poly.pdbx_seq_one_letter_code
_entity_poly.pdbx_strand_id
1 'polypeptide(L)'
;GGGIVRIRPDGSDMEIYCWGLRNILDACIDPYLNIFTRDNTNDGGGWNVRFSHIMQSAEYGYPSLYKNFHTELMPTLKDYGGGSGCGGMFYHDTRWPEPYGHAAYTCDWGRSAVFLHNPPANGPTFDAHQETFLTISRPTDIDVDGSGRMYVSSWHGGKFAYSGPNVGYVVQLIPEGFEPKPFPDVTKLNENDLFDLLVGPSQQQNLHAQFEILRRGSSGQRTAKLMELAQDKGTPLAGRVAAVFTLKQL
;
A
#
# COMPACT_ATOMS: atom_id res chain seq x y z
N GLY A 1 8.49 -12.53 15.92
CA GLY A 1 7.70 -11.29 16.04
C GLY A 1 6.38 -11.49 15.34
N GLY A 2 5.84 -10.44 14.77
CA GLY A 2 4.87 -10.51 13.68
C GLY A 2 5.55 -10.66 12.31
N GLY A 3 4.77 -10.43 11.26
CA GLY A 3 5.17 -10.61 9.87
C GLY A 3 4.01 -10.35 8.93
N ILE A 4 4.21 -10.62 7.65
CA ILE A 4 3.16 -10.55 6.63
C ILE A 4 2.83 -11.97 6.18
N VAL A 5 1.54 -12.29 6.11
CA VAL A 5 1.02 -13.51 5.49
C VAL A 5 0.43 -13.14 4.14
N ARG A 6 0.68 -13.95 3.12
CA ARG A 6 0.05 -13.83 1.80
C ARG A 6 -0.88 -15.02 1.59
N ILE A 7 -2.06 -14.76 1.05
CA ILE A 7 -3.09 -15.78 0.78
C ILE A 7 -3.83 -15.41 -0.49
N ARG A 8 -4.35 -16.40 -1.22
CA ARG A 8 -5.24 -16.13 -2.36
C ARG A 8 -6.61 -15.62 -1.88
N PRO A 9 -7.36 -14.88 -2.73
CA PRO A 9 -8.71 -14.43 -2.38
C PRO A 9 -9.69 -15.54 -2.02
N ASP A 10 -9.48 -16.76 -2.53
CA ASP A 10 -10.29 -17.96 -2.21
C ASP A 10 -9.85 -18.66 -0.90
N GLY A 11 -8.84 -18.14 -0.21
CA GLY A 11 -8.29 -18.71 1.01
C GLY A 11 -7.23 -19.80 0.81
N SER A 12 -6.89 -20.16 -0.42
CA SER A 12 -5.84 -21.15 -0.72
C SER A 12 -4.43 -20.55 -0.66
N ASP A 13 -3.42 -21.42 -0.64
CA ASP A 13 -1.99 -21.09 -0.66
C ASP A 13 -1.58 -19.97 0.30
N MET A 14 -2.02 -20.11 1.55
CA MET A 14 -1.52 -19.27 2.63
C MET A 14 -0.03 -19.57 2.84
N GLU A 15 0.79 -18.52 2.80
CA GLU A 15 2.21 -18.58 3.06
C GLU A 15 2.65 -17.41 3.93
N ILE A 16 3.75 -17.62 4.65
CA ILE A 16 4.36 -16.56 5.42
C ILE A 16 5.32 -15.82 4.49
N TYR A 17 4.99 -14.58 4.19
CA TYR A 17 5.74 -13.74 3.26
C TYR A 17 7.00 -13.18 3.90
N CYS A 18 6.95 -12.76 5.17
CA CYS A 18 8.13 -12.36 5.94
C CYS A 18 7.87 -12.50 7.44
N TRP A 19 8.93 -12.46 8.25
CA TRP A 19 8.88 -12.46 9.70
C TRP A 19 9.78 -11.38 10.31
N GLY A 20 9.68 -11.21 11.63
CA GLY A 20 10.61 -10.35 12.36
C GLY A 20 10.19 -8.89 12.45
N LEU A 21 8.94 -8.58 12.12
CA LEU A 21 8.35 -7.26 12.32
C LEU A 21 7.70 -7.19 13.71
N ARG A 22 7.45 -6.00 14.24
CA ARG A 22 6.77 -5.86 15.55
C ARG A 22 5.27 -5.68 15.40
N ASN A 23 4.86 -4.50 14.91
CA ASN A 23 3.50 -3.99 14.94
C ASN A 23 3.29 -3.07 13.74
N ILE A 24 3.51 -3.64 12.55
CA ILE A 24 3.07 -3.05 11.29
C ILE A 24 1.54 -3.14 11.23
N LEU A 25 0.87 -2.03 10.94
CA LEU A 25 -0.60 -2.03 10.83
C LEU A 25 -1.07 -2.19 9.39
N ASP A 26 -0.24 -1.82 8.40
CA ASP A 26 -0.53 -1.99 6.98
C ASP A 26 0.69 -2.40 6.16
N ALA A 27 0.39 -3.02 5.01
CA ALA A 27 1.32 -3.31 3.94
C ALA A 27 1.02 -2.42 2.74
N CYS A 28 1.86 -1.43 2.48
CA CYS A 28 1.71 -0.49 1.38
C CYS A 28 2.30 -1.13 0.10
N ILE A 29 1.44 -1.64 -0.78
CA ILE A 29 1.85 -2.39 -1.98
C ILE A 29 1.79 -1.50 -3.22
N ASP A 30 2.94 -1.26 -3.86
CA ASP A 30 2.99 -0.49 -5.10
C ASP A 30 2.48 -1.29 -6.32
N PRO A 31 2.26 -0.65 -7.49
CA PRO A 31 1.81 -1.35 -8.70
C PRO A 31 2.79 -2.38 -9.26
N TYR A 32 4.02 -2.42 -8.74
CA TYR A 32 5.09 -3.34 -9.14
C TYR A 32 5.27 -4.47 -8.13
N LEU A 33 4.40 -4.53 -7.11
CA LEU A 33 4.38 -5.49 -6.00
C LEU A 33 5.54 -5.36 -5.00
N ASN A 34 6.20 -4.21 -4.95
CA ASN A 34 7.05 -3.87 -3.81
C ASN A 34 6.14 -3.58 -2.62
N ILE A 35 6.56 -4.04 -1.43
CA ILE A 35 5.81 -3.84 -0.21
C ILE A 35 6.61 -2.92 0.70
N PHE A 36 5.99 -1.84 1.15
CA PHE A 36 6.55 -0.95 2.14
C PHE A 36 5.74 -1.02 3.43
N THR A 37 6.41 -0.90 4.55
CA THR A 37 5.72 -0.88 5.85
C THR A 37 6.33 0.18 6.74
N ARG A 38 5.51 0.64 7.69
CA ARG A 38 5.97 1.43 8.81
C ARG A 38 5.67 0.72 10.11
N ASP A 39 6.73 0.28 10.76
CA ASP A 39 6.62 -0.41 12.03
C ASP A 39 6.48 0.59 13.19
N ASN A 40 5.95 0.11 14.31
CA ASN A 40 5.75 0.87 15.53
C ASN A 40 6.86 0.59 16.55
N THR A 41 7.11 1.54 17.45
CA THR A 41 8.12 1.37 18.52
C THR A 41 7.72 0.27 19.49
N ASN A 42 8.67 -0.34 20.19
CA ASN A 42 8.40 -1.16 21.38
C ASN A 42 8.50 -0.38 22.71
N ASP A 43 8.00 0.85 22.71
CA ASP A 43 7.78 1.63 23.93
C ASP A 43 9.07 1.82 24.76
N GLY A 44 10.18 2.09 24.07
CA GLY A 44 11.51 2.29 24.68
C GLY A 44 12.34 1.00 24.85
N GLY A 45 11.82 -0.15 24.43
CA GLY A 45 12.55 -1.41 24.44
C GLY A 45 13.66 -1.56 23.39
N GLY A 46 13.98 -0.51 22.62
CA GLY A 46 15.08 -0.48 21.63
C GLY A 46 14.68 -0.79 20.18
N TRP A 47 13.41 -1.07 19.91
CA TRP A 47 12.85 -1.15 18.56
C TRP A 47 12.09 0.15 18.26
N ASN A 48 12.62 0.96 17.35
CA ASN A 48 12.04 2.24 16.95
C ASN A 48 11.09 2.14 15.76
N VAL A 49 10.38 3.25 15.47
CA VAL A 49 9.65 3.42 14.21
C VAL A 49 10.63 3.28 13.06
N ARG A 50 10.28 2.45 12.09
CA ARG A 50 11.14 2.17 10.95
C ARG A 50 10.32 2.01 9.68
N PHE A 51 10.87 2.48 8.57
CA PHE A 51 10.29 2.32 7.24
C PHE A 51 11.11 1.33 6.44
N SER A 52 10.47 0.23 6.04
CA SER A 52 11.16 -0.91 5.45
C SER A 52 10.55 -1.28 4.10
N HIS A 53 11.42 -1.56 3.13
CA HIS A 53 11.06 -2.36 1.96
C HIS A 53 11.02 -3.84 2.39
N ILE A 54 9.89 -4.49 2.18
CA ILE A 54 9.62 -5.86 2.62
C ILE A 54 9.97 -6.85 1.52
N MET A 55 10.92 -7.73 1.81
CA MET A 55 11.36 -8.79 0.91
C MET A 55 10.75 -10.13 1.32
N GLN A 56 10.37 -10.93 0.32
CA GLN A 56 9.85 -12.28 0.55
C GLN A 56 10.90 -13.13 1.29
N SER A 57 10.44 -13.90 2.27
CA SER A 57 11.20 -14.80 3.14
C SER A 57 12.22 -14.12 4.06
N ALA A 58 12.22 -12.78 4.15
CA ALA A 58 13.15 -12.06 5.03
C ALA A 58 12.75 -12.11 6.52
N GLU A 59 13.76 -12.02 7.39
CA GLU A 59 13.64 -11.90 8.85
C GLU A 59 14.11 -10.51 9.29
N TYR A 60 13.22 -9.70 9.85
CA TYR A 60 13.50 -8.31 10.25
C TYR A 60 13.99 -8.16 11.70
N GLY A 61 14.03 -9.24 12.48
CA GLY A 61 14.77 -9.33 13.74
C GLY A 61 13.98 -9.08 15.03
N TYR A 62 12.70 -8.71 14.99
CA TYR A 62 11.87 -8.61 16.18
C TYR A 62 11.27 -9.96 16.61
N PRO A 63 11.30 -10.35 17.91
CA PRO A 63 11.80 -9.62 19.07
C PRO A 63 13.24 -10.01 19.48
N SER A 64 13.94 -10.84 18.71
CA SER A 64 15.12 -11.54 19.22
C SER A 64 16.48 -10.93 18.81
N LEU A 65 16.59 -10.43 17.58
CA LEU A 65 17.88 -10.06 16.98
C LEU A 65 18.23 -8.58 17.16
N TYR A 66 17.23 -7.71 17.24
CA TYR A 66 17.41 -6.26 17.06
C TYR A 66 18.30 -5.53 18.07
N LYS A 67 18.58 -6.11 19.25
CA LYS A 67 19.44 -5.47 20.26
C LYS A 67 20.93 -5.77 20.06
N ASN A 68 21.27 -7.04 19.85
CA ASN A 68 22.66 -7.52 19.91
C ASN A 68 23.15 -8.09 18.56
N PHE A 69 22.25 -8.31 17.60
CA PHE A 69 22.53 -8.98 16.33
C PHE A 69 22.00 -8.15 15.15
N HIS A 70 22.22 -6.83 15.18
CA HIS A 70 21.66 -5.90 14.20
C HIS A 70 22.20 -6.09 12.77
N THR A 71 23.26 -6.87 12.59
CA THR A 71 23.82 -7.26 11.28
C THR A 71 23.28 -8.59 10.75
N GLU A 72 22.49 -9.31 11.54
CA GLU A 72 21.93 -10.63 11.19
C GLU A 72 20.44 -10.57 10.81
N LEU A 73 19.87 -9.36 10.73
CA LEU A 73 18.50 -9.10 10.32
C LEU A 73 18.46 -8.32 9.00
N MET A 74 17.35 -8.43 8.28
CA MET A 74 17.11 -7.62 7.09
C MET A 74 17.05 -6.13 7.48
N PRO A 75 17.89 -5.27 6.89
CA PRO A 75 17.91 -3.86 7.23
C PRO A 75 16.60 -3.16 6.87
N THR A 76 16.26 -2.16 7.67
CA THR A 76 15.23 -1.18 7.33
C THR A 76 15.81 -0.11 6.40
N LEU A 77 14.97 0.59 5.63
CA LEU A 77 15.43 1.73 4.85
C LEU A 77 15.81 2.87 5.78
N LYS A 78 15.02 3.09 6.84
CA LYS A 78 15.29 4.13 7.85
C LYS A 78 14.68 3.82 9.20
N ASP A 79 15.49 4.03 10.25
CA ASP A 79 15.04 4.20 11.63
C ASP A 79 14.72 5.68 11.88
N TYR A 80 13.49 5.97 12.31
CA TYR A 80 12.99 7.32 12.60
C TYR A 80 12.90 7.62 14.11
N GLY A 81 13.39 6.73 14.96
CA GLY A 81 13.36 6.87 16.42
C GLY A 81 11.95 6.70 16.99
N GLY A 82 11.60 7.57 17.94
CA GLY A 82 10.29 7.55 18.59
C GLY A 82 9.13 7.82 17.62
N GLY A 83 7.93 7.43 18.00
CA GLY A 83 6.71 7.63 17.23
C GLY A 83 5.74 6.49 17.50
N SER A 84 4.68 6.44 16.70
CA SER A 84 3.70 5.37 16.74
C SER A 84 3.13 5.16 15.35
N GLY A 85 3.80 4.32 14.55
CA GLY A 85 3.34 3.94 13.21
C GLY A 85 1.95 3.32 13.26
N CYS A 86 1.06 3.82 12.41
CA CYS A 86 -0.30 3.30 12.26
C CYS A 86 -0.52 2.81 10.82
N GLY A 87 -1.73 2.98 10.29
CA GLY A 87 -2.08 2.55 8.94
C GLY A 87 -1.38 3.33 7.83
N GLY A 88 -1.49 2.82 6.62
CA GLY A 88 -0.79 3.35 5.46
C GLY A 88 -1.21 2.68 4.16
N MET A 89 -0.96 3.35 3.05
CA MET A 89 -1.24 2.81 1.72
C MET A 89 -0.10 3.16 0.76
N PHE A 90 0.07 2.38 -0.30
CA PHE A 90 0.71 2.91 -1.49
C PHE A 90 -0.37 3.47 -2.39
N TYR A 91 -0.22 4.70 -2.85
CA TYR A 91 -1.16 5.31 -3.77
C TYR A 91 -0.51 5.48 -5.13
N HIS A 92 -1.14 4.87 -6.13
CA HIS A 92 -0.81 5.11 -7.53
C HIS A 92 -2.06 5.53 -8.32
N ASP A 93 -2.06 6.78 -8.74
CA ASP A 93 -3.08 7.38 -9.58
C ASP A 93 -2.51 8.56 -10.36
N THR A 94 -2.27 8.38 -11.66
CA THR A 94 -1.67 9.44 -12.49
C THR A 94 -2.62 10.60 -12.77
N ARG A 95 -3.86 10.55 -12.27
CA ARG A 95 -4.79 11.68 -12.30
C ARG A 95 -4.50 12.69 -11.18
N TRP A 96 -3.78 12.30 -10.13
CA TRP A 96 -3.27 13.23 -9.11
C TRP A 96 -1.95 13.87 -9.57
N PRO A 97 -1.66 15.12 -9.16
CA PRO A 97 -0.41 15.78 -9.51
C PRO A 97 0.79 15.10 -8.83
N GLU A 98 1.94 15.09 -9.51
CA GLU A 98 3.22 14.73 -8.91
C GLU A 98 3.58 15.70 -7.76
N PRO A 99 4.22 15.23 -6.67
CA PRO A 99 4.64 13.84 -6.41
C PRO A 99 3.55 12.98 -5.73
N TYR A 100 2.32 13.47 -5.63
CA TYR A 100 1.30 12.89 -4.76
C TYR A 100 0.60 11.66 -5.35
N GLY A 101 0.65 11.47 -6.68
CA GLY A 101 0.01 10.37 -7.40
C GLY A 101 0.81 9.06 -7.47
N HIS A 102 2.02 8.98 -6.90
CA HIS A 102 2.81 7.74 -6.87
C HIS A 102 3.75 7.72 -5.65
N ALA A 103 3.21 7.33 -4.49
CA ALA A 103 3.97 7.31 -3.24
C ALA A 103 3.37 6.37 -2.19
N ALA A 104 4.19 5.92 -1.24
CA ALA A 104 3.71 5.33 0.00
C ALA A 104 3.35 6.42 1.01
N TYR A 105 2.21 6.28 1.66
CA TYR A 105 1.72 7.15 2.71
C TYR A 105 1.63 6.38 4.02
N THR A 106 2.15 6.95 5.11
CA THR A 106 2.14 6.27 6.41
C THR A 106 1.70 7.20 7.53
N CYS A 107 0.76 6.76 8.35
CA CYS A 107 0.28 7.50 9.50
C CYS A 107 1.23 7.33 10.69
N ASP A 108 1.51 8.42 11.41
CA ASP A 108 2.11 8.37 12.75
C ASP A 108 1.19 9.00 13.78
N TRP A 109 0.65 8.18 14.67
CA TRP A 109 -0.14 8.67 15.79
C TRP A 109 0.69 9.50 16.77
N GLY A 110 1.92 9.08 17.05
CA GLY A 110 2.83 9.72 18.01
C GLY A 110 3.45 11.02 17.49
N ARG A 111 3.63 11.14 16.17
CA ARG A 111 4.13 12.36 15.51
C ARG A 111 3.01 13.28 15.02
N SER A 112 1.75 12.85 15.06
CA SER A 112 0.61 13.63 14.55
C SER A 112 0.82 14.11 13.12
N ALA A 113 1.21 13.18 12.25
CA ALA A 113 1.43 13.45 10.84
C ALA A 113 1.17 12.21 9.99
N VAL A 114 0.69 12.44 8.77
CA VAL A 114 0.84 11.50 7.67
C VAL A 114 2.12 11.88 6.93
N PHE A 115 2.96 10.89 6.65
CA PHE A 115 4.18 11.06 5.88
C PHE A 115 4.01 10.51 4.47
N LEU A 116 4.66 11.17 3.50
CA LEU A 116 4.80 10.72 2.12
C LEU A 116 6.21 10.18 1.92
N HIS A 117 6.31 9.03 1.26
CA HIS A 117 7.53 8.35 0.88
C HIS A 117 7.53 8.08 -0.62
N ASN A 118 8.46 8.71 -1.35
CA ASN A 118 8.76 8.39 -2.74
C ASN A 118 10.23 7.91 -2.81
N PRO A 119 10.49 6.66 -2.36
CA PRO A 119 11.84 6.19 -2.13
C PRO A 119 12.56 5.97 -3.48
N PRO A 120 13.72 6.61 -3.75
CA PRO A 120 14.45 6.45 -5.00
C PRO A 120 14.95 5.01 -5.17
N ALA A 121 14.87 4.46 -6.38
CA ALA A 121 15.40 3.12 -6.66
C ALA A 121 16.93 3.08 -6.49
N ASN A 122 17.42 2.06 -5.79
CA ASN A 122 18.84 1.81 -5.54
C ASN A 122 19.15 0.31 -5.61
N GLY A 123 19.52 -0.15 -6.80
CA GLY A 123 19.82 -1.56 -7.07
C GLY A 123 18.60 -2.46 -6.80
N PRO A 124 18.70 -3.49 -5.94
CA PRO A 124 17.60 -4.40 -5.62
C PRO A 124 16.64 -3.84 -4.53
N THR A 125 16.85 -2.61 -4.07
CA THR A 125 16.06 -1.96 -3.02
C THR A 125 15.91 -0.46 -3.32
N PHE A 126 15.56 0.32 -2.31
CA PHE A 126 15.36 1.77 -2.42
C PHE A 126 16.16 2.53 -1.37
N ASP A 127 16.46 3.80 -1.65
CA ASP A 127 16.93 4.74 -0.64
C ASP A 127 15.77 5.29 0.20
N ALA A 128 16.06 5.69 1.43
CA ALA A 128 15.05 6.27 2.31
C ALA A 128 14.62 7.67 1.85
N HIS A 129 13.31 7.89 1.82
CA HIS A 129 12.68 9.19 1.62
C HIS A 129 11.56 9.38 2.64
N GLN A 130 11.37 10.60 3.15
CA GLN A 130 10.19 10.95 3.94
C GLN A 130 9.99 12.47 3.95
N GLU A 131 8.76 12.89 3.69
CA GLU A 131 8.30 14.27 3.87
C GLU A 131 6.98 14.27 4.64
N THR A 132 6.69 15.36 5.35
CA THR A 132 5.38 15.54 5.98
C THR A 132 4.34 15.90 4.91
N PHE A 133 3.37 15.04 4.71
CA PHE A 133 2.27 15.26 3.77
C PHE A 133 1.12 16.05 4.41
N LEU A 134 0.68 15.59 5.58
CA LEU A 134 -0.42 16.21 6.31
C LEU A 134 -0.11 16.23 7.80
N THR A 135 -0.08 17.41 8.40
CA THR A 135 -0.12 17.55 9.85
C THR A 135 -1.57 17.39 10.31
N ILE A 136 -1.83 16.34 11.08
CA ILE A 136 -3.16 15.99 11.57
C ILE A 136 -2.98 15.32 12.93
N SER A 137 -3.86 15.62 13.88
CA SER A 137 -3.79 14.99 15.20
C SER A 137 -3.98 13.48 15.05
N ARG A 138 -3.03 12.68 15.54
CA ARG A 138 -3.23 11.23 15.78
C ARG A 138 -3.87 10.47 14.60
N PRO A 139 -3.31 10.54 13.38
CA PRO A 139 -3.84 9.80 12.25
C PRO A 139 -3.73 8.31 12.52
N THR A 140 -4.78 7.56 12.20
CA THR A 140 -4.84 6.11 12.41
C THR A 140 -4.74 5.34 11.13
N ASP A 141 -5.28 5.88 10.03
CA ASP A 141 -5.29 5.20 8.74
C ASP A 141 -5.55 6.18 7.58
N ILE A 142 -5.22 5.76 6.36
CA ILE A 142 -5.36 6.52 5.12
C ILE A 142 -5.75 5.61 3.96
N ASP A 143 -6.75 5.99 3.18
CA ASP A 143 -7.20 5.23 1.99
C ASP A 143 -7.79 6.14 0.91
N VAL A 144 -8.08 5.59 -0.27
CA VAL A 144 -8.68 6.27 -1.41
C VAL A 144 -9.90 5.54 -1.94
N ASP A 145 -10.91 6.28 -2.38
CA ASP A 145 -12.03 5.69 -3.13
C ASP A 145 -11.69 5.52 -4.63
N GLY A 146 -12.49 4.74 -5.36
CA GLY A 146 -12.30 4.52 -6.80
C GLY A 146 -12.44 5.78 -7.68
N SER A 147 -12.97 6.88 -7.12
CA SER A 147 -13.03 8.18 -7.80
C SER A 147 -11.74 8.98 -7.66
N GLY A 148 -10.82 8.55 -6.78
CA GLY A 148 -9.56 9.22 -6.48
C GLY A 148 -9.66 10.25 -5.35
N ARG A 149 -10.68 10.20 -4.49
CA ARG A 149 -10.69 11.00 -3.26
C ARG A 149 -9.96 10.26 -2.16
N MET A 150 -9.14 10.97 -1.42
CA MET A 150 -8.35 10.41 -0.32
C MET A 150 -9.02 10.73 1.02
N TYR A 151 -8.94 9.81 1.97
CA TYR A 151 -9.51 9.93 3.30
C TYR A 151 -8.46 9.59 4.34
N VAL A 152 -8.35 10.40 5.39
CA VAL A 152 -7.48 10.12 6.54
C VAL A 152 -8.34 10.08 7.80
N SER A 153 -8.26 8.99 8.54
CA SER A 153 -8.91 8.85 9.84
C SER A 153 -8.01 9.39 10.96
N SER A 154 -8.61 10.04 11.95
CA SER A 154 -7.93 10.61 13.10
C SER A 154 -8.56 10.10 14.40
N TRP A 155 -7.73 9.71 15.36
CA TRP A 155 -8.12 9.39 16.74
C TRP A 155 -8.02 10.61 17.68
N HIS A 156 -8.30 11.81 17.16
CA HIS A 156 -8.29 13.03 17.95
C HIS A 156 -9.26 12.94 19.15
N GLY A 157 -8.82 13.42 20.32
CA GLY A 157 -9.59 13.32 21.57
C GLY A 157 -9.65 11.92 22.18
N GLY A 158 -9.26 10.87 21.45
CA GLY A 158 -9.24 9.50 21.92
C GLY A 158 -8.08 9.21 22.88
N LYS A 159 -8.18 8.13 23.65
CA LYS A 159 -7.10 7.63 24.51
C LYS A 159 -6.93 6.13 24.30
N PHE A 160 -5.97 5.52 25.02
CA PHE A 160 -5.81 4.07 25.06
C PHE A 160 -7.03 3.34 25.60
N ALA A 161 -7.75 3.97 26.53
CA ALA A 161 -9.04 3.49 27.03
C ALA A 161 -10.20 4.15 26.29
N TYR A 162 -11.34 3.44 26.25
CA TYR A 162 -12.59 3.98 25.70
C TYR A 162 -12.89 5.35 26.30
N SER A 163 -13.07 6.34 25.42
CA SER A 163 -13.25 7.75 25.80
C SER A 163 -14.65 8.28 25.42
N GLY A 164 -15.61 7.37 25.21
CA GLY A 164 -16.93 7.70 24.66
C GLY A 164 -17.00 7.52 23.14
N PRO A 165 -18.21 7.66 22.55
CA PRO A 165 -18.43 7.39 21.13
C PRO A 165 -18.02 8.56 20.22
N ASN A 166 -17.88 9.77 20.76
CA ASN A 166 -17.61 10.99 19.99
C ASN A 166 -16.11 11.30 19.99
N VAL A 167 -15.32 10.41 19.38
CA VAL A 167 -13.87 10.50 19.28
C VAL A 167 -13.47 10.46 17.82
N GLY A 168 -12.49 11.30 17.46
CA GLY A 168 -11.90 11.29 16.14
C GLY A 168 -12.73 11.99 15.08
N TYR A 169 -12.24 11.88 13.85
CA TYR A 169 -12.89 12.39 12.65
C TYR A 169 -12.23 11.75 11.41
N VAL A 170 -12.87 11.91 10.25
CA VAL A 170 -12.28 11.59 8.95
C VAL A 170 -12.17 12.89 8.16
N VAL A 171 -11.00 13.14 7.58
CA VAL A 171 -10.81 14.24 6.61
C VAL A 171 -10.79 13.67 5.20
N GLN A 172 -11.40 14.39 4.27
CA GLN A 172 -11.32 14.10 2.84
C GLN A 172 -10.34 15.08 2.19
N LEU A 173 -9.45 14.57 1.34
CA LEU A 173 -8.43 15.29 0.61
C LEU A 173 -8.64 15.09 -0.88
N ILE A 174 -8.60 16.19 -1.63
CA ILE A 174 -8.72 16.23 -3.08
C ILE A 174 -7.75 17.31 -3.59
N PRO A 175 -6.95 17.06 -4.64
CA PRO A 175 -6.11 18.10 -5.25
C PRO A 175 -6.96 19.26 -5.77
N GLU A 176 -6.41 20.47 -5.73
CA GLU A 176 -7.09 21.63 -6.29
C GLU A 176 -7.36 21.42 -7.80
N GLY A 177 -8.60 21.66 -8.22
CA GLY A 177 -9.03 21.46 -9.61
C GLY A 177 -9.25 20.00 -10.03
N PHE A 178 -9.03 19.01 -9.16
CA PHE A 178 -9.37 17.62 -9.46
C PHE A 178 -10.88 17.40 -9.43
N GLU A 179 -11.42 16.80 -10.49
CA GLU A 179 -12.83 16.46 -10.60
C GLU A 179 -13.02 14.93 -10.44
N PRO A 180 -13.46 14.45 -9.26
CA PRO A 180 -13.68 13.03 -9.04
C PRO A 180 -14.85 12.53 -9.89
N LYS A 181 -14.63 11.46 -10.64
CA LYS A 181 -15.68 10.79 -11.43
C LYS A 181 -16.17 9.54 -10.69
N PRO A 182 -17.49 9.28 -10.63
CA PRO A 182 -18.01 8.05 -10.05
C PRO A 182 -17.31 6.83 -10.63
N PHE A 183 -16.85 5.92 -9.77
CA PHE A 183 -16.26 4.66 -10.22
C PHE A 183 -17.35 3.78 -10.86
N PRO A 184 -17.14 3.25 -12.07
CA PRO A 184 -18.15 2.43 -12.74
C PRO A 184 -18.39 1.11 -12.01
N ASP A 185 -19.60 0.58 -12.14
CA ASP A 185 -19.93 -0.77 -11.70
C ASP A 185 -19.29 -1.79 -12.66
N VAL A 186 -18.11 -2.31 -12.28
CA VAL A 186 -17.32 -3.24 -13.09
C VAL A 186 -18.10 -4.49 -13.52
N THR A 187 -19.12 -4.90 -12.76
CA THR A 187 -19.93 -6.09 -13.09
C THR A 187 -20.80 -5.89 -14.34
N LYS A 188 -21.05 -4.64 -14.73
CA LYS A 188 -21.86 -4.26 -15.89
C LYS A 188 -21.02 -3.88 -17.12
N LEU A 189 -19.71 -3.80 -16.99
CA LEU A 189 -18.82 -3.41 -18.08
C LEU A 189 -18.60 -4.53 -19.08
N ASN A 190 -18.41 -4.17 -20.36
CA ASN A 190 -17.99 -5.14 -21.37
C ASN A 190 -16.50 -5.49 -21.19
N GLU A 191 -16.01 -6.51 -21.92
CA GLU A 191 -14.60 -6.97 -21.80
C GLU A 191 -13.59 -5.88 -22.15
N ASN A 192 -13.83 -5.07 -23.20
CA ASN A 192 -12.89 -4.03 -23.62
C ASN A 192 -12.78 -2.92 -22.56
N ASP A 193 -13.91 -2.48 -22.00
CA ASP A 193 -13.92 -1.47 -20.94
C ASP A 193 -13.19 -1.97 -19.67
N LEU A 194 -13.27 -3.26 -19.37
CA LEU A 194 -12.52 -3.86 -18.26
C LEU A 194 -11.01 -3.87 -18.52
N PHE A 195 -10.58 -4.17 -19.75
CA PHE A 195 -9.17 -4.10 -20.12
C PHE A 195 -8.64 -2.66 -20.06
N ASP A 196 -9.43 -1.69 -20.50
CA ASP A 196 -9.08 -0.27 -20.41
C ASP A 196 -8.94 0.18 -18.95
N LEU A 197 -9.82 -0.28 -18.05
CA LEU A 197 -9.67 -0.03 -16.60
C LEU A 197 -8.48 -0.78 -15.99
N LEU A 198 -8.18 -1.99 -16.44
CA LEU A 198 -7.06 -2.80 -15.95
C LEU A 198 -5.71 -2.12 -16.17
N VAL A 199 -5.57 -1.38 -17.27
CA VAL A 199 -4.34 -0.63 -17.61
C VAL A 199 -4.47 0.88 -17.44
N GLY A 200 -5.60 1.30 -16.86
CA GLY A 200 -5.92 2.69 -16.59
C GLY A 200 -5.01 3.34 -15.54
N PRO A 201 -5.20 4.64 -15.28
CA PRO A 201 -4.27 5.45 -14.51
C PRO A 201 -4.24 5.16 -13.01
N SER A 202 -5.21 4.40 -12.48
CA SER A 202 -5.46 4.28 -11.04
C SER A 202 -5.40 2.82 -10.59
N GLN A 203 -4.55 2.54 -9.59
CA GLN A 203 -4.37 1.21 -9.02
C GLN A 203 -5.68 0.62 -8.47
N GLN A 204 -6.54 1.45 -7.87
CA GLN A 204 -7.86 1.00 -7.40
C GLN A 204 -8.72 0.51 -8.57
N GLN A 205 -8.72 1.25 -9.67
CA GLN A 205 -9.46 0.86 -10.88
C GLN A 205 -8.88 -0.42 -11.48
N ASN A 206 -7.55 -0.53 -11.53
CA ASN A 206 -6.88 -1.72 -12.04
C ASN A 206 -7.25 -2.97 -11.20
N LEU A 207 -7.24 -2.85 -9.86
CA LEU A 207 -7.55 -3.95 -8.95
C LEU A 207 -9.00 -4.43 -9.09
N HIS A 208 -9.97 -3.52 -9.12
CA HIS A 208 -11.37 -3.87 -9.29
C HIS A 208 -11.66 -4.47 -10.67
N ALA A 209 -11.01 -3.99 -11.74
CA ALA A 209 -11.09 -4.60 -13.05
C ALA A 209 -10.48 -6.01 -13.07
N GLN A 210 -9.33 -6.21 -12.43
CA GLN A 210 -8.72 -7.53 -12.27
C GLN A 210 -9.67 -8.50 -11.57
N PHE A 211 -10.25 -8.13 -10.42
CA PHE A 211 -11.17 -9.01 -9.70
C PHE A 211 -12.38 -9.42 -10.54
N GLU A 212 -12.94 -8.50 -11.30
CA GLU A 212 -14.04 -8.81 -12.21
C GLU A 212 -13.62 -9.74 -13.35
N ILE A 213 -12.44 -9.52 -13.96
CA ILE A 213 -11.89 -10.41 -14.99
C ILE A 213 -11.70 -11.82 -14.42
N LEU A 214 -11.12 -11.95 -13.22
CA LEU A 214 -10.92 -13.23 -12.55
C LEU A 214 -12.26 -13.92 -12.24
N ARG A 215 -13.26 -13.16 -11.81
CA ARG A 215 -14.62 -13.68 -11.55
C ARG A 215 -15.29 -14.19 -12.83
N ARG A 216 -15.01 -13.60 -14.00
CA ARG A 216 -15.48 -14.09 -15.31
C ARG A 216 -14.73 -15.34 -15.79
N GLY A 217 -13.68 -15.76 -15.07
CA GLY A 217 -12.90 -16.96 -15.35
C GLY A 217 -11.95 -16.79 -16.53
N SER A 218 -11.46 -17.90 -17.08
CA SER A 218 -10.58 -17.93 -18.25
C SER A 218 -11.34 -18.09 -19.56
N SER A 219 -10.78 -17.60 -20.66
CA SER A 219 -11.28 -17.79 -22.03
C SER A 219 -10.15 -17.47 -23.02
N GLY A 220 -10.20 -18.03 -24.24
CA GLY A 220 -9.18 -17.77 -25.25
C GLY A 220 -9.04 -16.28 -25.58
N GLN A 221 -10.15 -15.53 -25.61
CA GLN A 221 -10.15 -14.09 -25.86
C GLN A 221 -9.46 -13.31 -24.72
N ARG A 222 -9.80 -13.59 -23.45
CA ARG A 222 -9.20 -12.89 -22.30
C ARG A 222 -7.72 -13.19 -22.17
N THR A 223 -7.33 -14.46 -22.30
CA THR A 223 -5.92 -14.86 -22.27
C THR A 223 -5.14 -14.15 -23.37
N ALA A 224 -5.64 -14.15 -24.61
CA ALA A 224 -4.97 -13.46 -25.72
C ALA A 224 -4.82 -11.95 -25.46
N LYS A 225 -5.88 -11.28 -24.97
CA LYS A 225 -5.83 -9.84 -24.71
C LYS A 225 -4.91 -9.47 -23.56
N LEU A 226 -4.89 -10.25 -22.47
CA LEU A 226 -3.95 -10.03 -21.37
C LEU A 226 -2.49 -10.24 -21.79
N MET A 227 -2.22 -11.24 -22.63
CA MET A 227 -0.89 -11.45 -23.19
C MET A 227 -0.46 -10.28 -24.09
N GLU A 228 -1.37 -9.77 -24.93
CA GLU A 228 -1.16 -8.58 -25.76
C GLU A 228 -0.79 -7.37 -24.89
N LEU A 229 -1.62 -7.05 -23.88
CA LEU A 229 -1.38 -5.93 -22.96
C LEU A 229 -0.06 -6.07 -22.19
N ALA A 230 0.29 -7.28 -21.74
CA ALA A 230 1.54 -7.52 -21.01
C ALA A 230 2.80 -7.28 -21.88
N GLN A 231 2.69 -7.56 -23.19
CA GLN A 231 3.80 -7.45 -24.15
C GLN A 231 3.89 -6.08 -24.83
N ASP A 232 2.79 -5.35 -24.91
CA ASP A 232 2.74 -4.04 -25.55
C ASP A 232 3.53 -2.98 -24.76
N LYS A 233 4.54 -2.40 -25.39
CA LYS A 233 5.36 -1.33 -24.80
C LYS A 233 4.63 0.02 -24.74
N GLY A 234 3.52 0.17 -25.46
CA GLY A 234 2.65 1.35 -25.37
C GLY A 234 1.77 1.35 -24.12
N THR A 235 1.50 0.17 -23.55
CA THR A 235 0.76 0.03 -22.29
C THR A 235 1.64 0.50 -21.10
N PRO A 236 1.12 1.34 -20.18
CA PRO A 236 1.84 1.75 -18.99
C PRO A 236 2.40 0.56 -18.20
N LEU A 237 3.60 0.69 -17.63
CA LEU A 237 4.26 -0.44 -16.94
C LEU A 237 3.38 -1.04 -15.83
N ALA A 238 2.72 -0.21 -15.01
CA ALA A 238 1.78 -0.67 -14.00
C ALA A 238 0.64 -1.52 -14.60
N GLY A 239 0.07 -1.08 -15.73
CA GLY A 239 -0.95 -1.84 -16.46
C GLY A 239 -0.44 -3.16 -17.02
N ARG A 240 0.80 -3.19 -17.52
CA ARG A 240 1.45 -4.44 -17.97
C ARG A 240 1.64 -5.43 -16.82
N VAL A 241 2.07 -4.94 -15.65
CA VAL A 241 2.19 -5.77 -14.44
C VAL A 241 0.82 -6.30 -14.02
N ALA A 242 -0.21 -5.45 -13.98
CA ALA A 242 -1.59 -5.87 -13.69
C ALA A 242 -2.07 -6.95 -14.68
N ALA A 243 -1.76 -6.84 -15.97
CA ALA A 243 -2.09 -7.86 -16.97
C ALA A 243 -1.38 -9.20 -16.70
N VAL A 244 -0.08 -9.18 -16.39
CA VAL A 244 0.69 -10.40 -16.04
C VAL A 244 0.11 -11.10 -14.81
N PHE A 245 -0.19 -10.34 -13.75
CA PHE A 245 -0.71 -10.94 -12.51
C PHE A 245 -2.19 -11.34 -12.61
N THR A 246 -2.96 -10.72 -13.49
CA THR A 246 -4.29 -11.22 -13.86
C THR A 246 -4.17 -12.55 -14.59
N LEU A 247 -3.30 -12.62 -15.61
CA LEU A 247 -3.08 -13.85 -16.39
C LEU A 247 -2.61 -15.02 -15.53
N LYS A 248 -1.74 -14.77 -14.54
CA LYS A 248 -1.25 -15.80 -13.61
C LYS A 248 -2.36 -16.43 -12.75
N GLN A 249 -3.47 -15.72 -12.55
CA GLN A 249 -4.57 -16.13 -11.67
C GLN A 249 -5.79 -16.68 -12.42
N LEU A 250 -5.78 -16.67 -13.76
CA LEU A 250 -6.82 -17.23 -14.64
C LEU A 250 -6.59 -18.72 -14.92
#